data_AF-A0A933HDT1-F1
#
_entry.id   AF-A0A933HDT1-F1
#
_cell.length_a   1.000
_cell.length_b   1.000
_cell.length_c   1.000
_cell.angle_alpha   90.00
_cell.angle_beta   90.00
_cell.angle_gamma   90.00
#
_symmetry.space_group_name_H-M   'P 1'
#
loop_
_entity.id
_entity.type
_entity.pdbx_description
1 polymer ?
#
loop_
_entity_poly.entity_id
_entity_poly.type
_entity_poly.pdbx_seq_one_letter_code
_entity_poly.pdbx_strand_id
1 'polypeptide(L)'
;MWNPATGSVTDYQLSVGDNYTNPTGIKGSWQSVGDVLKSSVTNISLSPGHVTKLVSRIDVDSVEFEVKSTDGFADEGIAYVGNEIMRVSKKDSVKFTILERGIQGSFKGPHTSWGEVVSDRGYVLSVRGKMSDGSYVPSTGGAPVLIYRIDTSYPSTPGTPEPQVPKGSKAGQTYTLKWDPSSDGESEIMSYEIQERTGTNPVWTTVTGIPGYKSGGAINNIYTIGDVGNPGESPRPLGQYYTYRVRSWNFAGLASPWSEISTPASTEIGQELITKVSSFPNPVDLRKGGAEGRAVITYELNDDAEVTITLYDLLGYVVKEFKFSRGSSGGKMGPNFITWDGKNELGNVVSKGGYIARVKASSPKGSKVITRKIGVIH
;
A
#
# COMPACT_ATOMS: atom_id res chain seq x y z
N MET A 1 -29.86 -14.11 -1.75
CA MET A 1 -29.24 -13.59 -0.51
C MET A 1 -29.45 -14.63 0.56
N TRP A 2 -28.38 -15.14 1.18
CA TRP A 2 -28.50 -16.10 2.27
C TRP A 2 -28.88 -15.37 3.56
N ASN A 3 -29.84 -15.92 4.31
CA ASN A 3 -30.18 -15.47 5.65
C ASN A 3 -29.88 -16.60 6.62
N PRO A 4 -29.28 -16.32 7.80
CA PRO A 4 -29.19 -17.29 8.88
C PRO A 4 -30.57 -17.88 9.15
N ALA A 5 -30.65 -19.19 9.31
CA ALA A 5 -31.93 -19.84 9.50
C ALA A 5 -32.51 -19.45 10.87
N THR A 6 -33.80 -19.08 10.90
CA THR A 6 -34.54 -18.86 12.14
C THR A 6 -35.08 -20.20 12.62
N GLY A 7 -34.39 -20.87 13.54
CA GLY A 7 -34.78 -22.18 14.07
C GLY A 7 -33.65 -22.91 14.79
N SER A 8 -33.86 -24.18 15.15
CA SER A 8 -32.89 -25.01 15.87
C SER A 8 -31.80 -25.59 14.94
N VAL A 9 -31.00 -24.69 14.34
CA VAL A 9 -29.76 -25.08 13.65
C VAL A 9 -28.78 -25.62 14.68
N THR A 10 -28.17 -26.77 14.38
CA THR A 10 -27.17 -27.43 15.23
C THR A 10 -25.75 -27.24 14.72
N ASP A 11 -25.58 -26.95 13.43
CA ASP A 11 -24.28 -26.76 12.77
C ASP A 11 -24.49 -26.02 11.46
N TYR A 12 -23.68 -25.00 11.18
CA TYR A 12 -23.51 -24.47 9.84
C TYR A 12 -22.37 -25.20 9.15
N GLN A 13 -22.50 -25.33 7.83
CA GLN A 13 -21.50 -25.98 7.00
C GLN A 13 -21.16 -25.11 5.82
N LEU A 14 -19.87 -25.05 5.52
CA LEU A 14 -19.32 -24.30 4.39
C LEU A 14 -18.67 -25.24 3.38
N SER A 15 -18.75 -24.85 2.11
CA SER A 15 -18.05 -25.52 1.03
C SER A 15 -17.69 -24.56 -0.09
N VAL A 16 -16.68 -24.94 -0.87
CA VAL A 16 -16.25 -24.22 -2.07
C VAL A 16 -16.48 -25.11 -3.29
N GLY A 17 -17.21 -24.57 -4.25
CA GLY A 17 -17.49 -25.17 -5.55
C GLY A 17 -16.80 -24.42 -6.68
N ASP A 18 -16.67 -25.07 -7.82
CA ASP A 18 -16.22 -24.45 -9.06
C ASP A 18 -17.34 -23.66 -9.75
N ASN A 19 -18.61 -23.90 -9.39
CA ASN A 19 -19.78 -23.22 -9.94
C ASN A 19 -20.99 -23.32 -8.98
N TYR A 20 -22.16 -22.85 -9.40
CA TYR A 20 -23.36 -22.82 -8.55
C TYR A 20 -24.10 -24.16 -8.43
N THR A 21 -23.94 -25.08 -9.40
CA THR A 21 -24.59 -26.41 -9.36
C THR A 21 -23.76 -27.46 -8.62
N ASN A 22 -22.46 -27.21 -8.45
CA ASN A 22 -21.51 -28.11 -7.78
C ASN A 22 -20.84 -27.44 -6.56
N PRO A 23 -21.59 -27.17 -5.47
CA PRO A 23 -21.10 -26.40 -4.32
C PRO A 23 -19.95 -27.07 -3.56
N THR A 24 -19.68 -28.35 -3.81
CA THR A 24 -18.57 -29.11 -3.22
C THR A 24 -17.47 -29.44 -4.21
N GLY A 25 -17.53 -28.97 -5.45
CA GLY A 25 -16.60 -29.40 -6.51
C GLY A 25 -15.12 -29.22 -6.20
N ILE A 26 -14.76 -28.20 -5.44
CA ILE A 26 -13.36 -27.91 -5.08
C ILE A 26 -12.98 -28.51 -3.74
N LYS A 27 -13.88 -28.41 -2.75
CA LYS A 27 -13.61 -28.93 -1.41
C LYS A 27 -13.79 -30.44 -1.28
N GLY A 28 -14.61 -31.04 -2.14
CA GLY A 28 -15.05 -32.43 -2.09
C GLY A 28 -16.06 -32.76 -0.99
N SER A 29 -16.36 -31.81 -0.08
CA SER A 29 -17.24 -32.05 1.07
C SER A 29 -17.77 -30.76 1.69
N TRP A 30 -18.81 -30.89 2.51
CA TRP A 30 -19.26 -29.82 3.41
C TRP A 30 -18.50 -29.90 4.74
N GLN A 31 -17.85 -28.80 5.15
CA GLN A 31 -17.14 -28.72 6.42
C GLN A 31 -18.03 -28.08 7.47
N SER A 32 -18.22 -28.77 8.60
CA SER A 32 -18.83 -28.21 9.81
C SER A 32 -18.03 -27.02 10.34
N VAL A 33 -18.74 -25.94 10.65
CA VAL A 33 -18.17 -24.70 11.19
C VAL A 33 -18.82 -24.26 12.50
N GLY A 34 -19.68 -25.12 13.09
CA GLY A 34 -20.39 -24.82 14.32
C GLY A 34 -21.61 -23.93 14.09
N ASP A 35 -22.19 -23.42 15.15
CA ASP A 35 -23.42 -22.61 15.16
C ASP A 35 -23.17 -21.10 15.13
N VAL A 36 -21.91 -20.67 15.10
CA VAL A 36 -21.50 -19.25 15.09
C VAL A 36 -21.29 -18.73 13.66
N LEU A 37 -21.71 -17.49 13.40
CA LEU A 37 -21.61 -16.83 12.09
C LEU A 37 -20.19 -16.31 11.73
N LYS A 38 -19.14 -16.96 12.21
CA LYS A 38 -17.74 -16.63 11.90
C LYS A 38 -16.92 -17.90 11.83
N SER A 39 -16.37 -18.21 10.66
CA SER A 39 -15.49 -19.37 10.49
C SER A 39 -14.66 -19.28 9.20
N SER A 40 -13.88 -20.32 8.92
CA SER A 40 -13.03 -20.45 7.72
C SER A 40 -13.21 -21.81 7.06
N VAL A 41 -12.98 -21.86 5.75
CA VAL A 41 -12.86 -23.11 5.00
C VAL A 41 -11.39 -23.40 4.80
N THR A 42 -10.93 -24.59 5.18
CA THR A 42 -9.53 -24.99 5.07
C THR A 42 -9.36 -26.19 4.13
N ASN A 43 -8.10 -26.56 3.86
CA ASN A 43 -7.72 -27.69 3.00
C ASN A 43 -8.33 -27.61 1.59
N ILE A 44 -8.21 -26.43 0.98
CA ILE A 44 -8.64 -26.17 -0.39
C ILE A 44 -7.43 -25.73 -1.22
N SER A 45 -7.37 -26.21 -2.46
CA SER A 45 -6.37 -25.79 -3.44
C SER A 45 -7.06 -24.97 -4.51
N LEU A 46 -6.70 -23.69 -4.59
CA LEU A 46 -7.26 -22.74 -5.55
C LEU A 46 -6.15 -22.28 -6.48
N SER A 47 -6.49 -21.99 -7.73
CA SER A 47 -5.57 -21.49 -8.75
C SER A 47 -6.04 -20.15 -9.30
N PRO A 48 -5.11 -19.22 -9.61
CA PRO A 48 -5.46 -17.97 -10.27
C PRO A 48 -6.08 -18.23 -11.64
N GLY A 49 -7.02 -17.38 -12.02
CA GLY A 49 -7.52 -17.28 -13.39
C GLY A 49 -7.03 -15.99 -14.04
N HIS A 50 -7.35 -15.83 -15.31
CA HIS A 50 -7.19 -14.56 -15.99
C HIS A 50 -8.35 -13.64 -15.62
N VAL A 51 -8.04 -12.38 -15.36
CA VAL A 51 -9.01 -11.36 -14.95
C VAL A 51 -8.90 -10.16 -15.87
N THR A 52 -10.05 -9.60 -16.21
CA THR A 52 -10.20 -8.39 -17.00
C THR A 52 -11.41 -7.60 -16.50
N LYS A 53 -11.72 -6.48 -17.13
CA LYS A 53 -12.83 -5.61 -16.73
C LYS A 53 -13.75 -5.39 -17.92
N LEU A 54 -15.05 -5.51 -17.66
CA LEU A 54 -16.11 -5.23 -18.62
C LEU A 54 -16.13 -3.73 -18.98
N VAL A 55 -16.14 -3.41 -20.27
CA VAL A 55 -16.20 -2.02 -20.75
C VAL A 55 -17.47 -1.71 -21.56
N SER A 56 -18.24 -2.73 -21.94
CA SER A 56 -19.56 -2.57 -22.56
C SER A 56 -20.69 -3.02 -21.65
N ARG A 57 -21.90 -2.53 -21.91
CA ARG A 57 -23.12 -3.08 -21.31
C ARG A 57 -23.43 -4.45 -21.92
N ILE A 58 -24.01 -5.36 -21.13
CA ILE A 58 -24.59 -6.62 -21.62
C ILE A 58 -26.08 -6.63 -21.29
N ASP A 59 -26.92 -6.58 -22.31
CA ASP A 59 -28.38 -6.63 -22.21
C ASP A 59 -28.90 -8.03 -22.55
N VAL A 60 -30.22 -8.21 -22.50
CA VAL A 60 -30.88 -9.52 -22.70
C VAL A 60 -30.54 -10.14 -24.05
N ASP A 61 -30.38 -9.31 -25.09
CA ASP A 61 -30.17 -9.71 -26.48
C ASP A 61 -28.73 -9.50 -26.97
N SER A 62 -27.81 -9.14 -26.07
CA SER A 62 -26.39 -9.02 -26.41
C SER A 62 -25.85 -10.38 -26.89
N VAL A 63 -25.21 -10.36 -28.05
CA VAL A 63 -24.50 -11.51 -28.64
C VAL A 63 -22.98 -11.40 -28.49
N GLU A 64 -22.48 -10.22 -28.12
CA GLU A 64 -21.06 -9.92 -27.91
C GLU A 64 -20.92 -8.92 -26.75
N PHE A 65 -19.74 -8.89 -26.12
CA PHE A 65 -19.38 -7.86 -25.14
C PHE A 65 -17.88 -7.54 -25.20
N GLU A 66 -17.54 -6.33 -24.75
CA GLU A 66 -16.19 -5.80 -24.76
C GLU A 66 -15.58 -5.76 -23.36
N VAL A 67 -14.30 -6.11 -23.29
CA VAL A 67 -13.46 -6.08 -22.09
C VAL A 67 -12.19 -5.28 -22.35
N LYS A 68 -11.46 -4.91 -21.29
CA LYS A 68 -10.17 -4.19 -21.43
C LYS A 68 -9.12 -4.97 -22.23
N SER A 69 -9.07 -6.28 -22.04
CA SER A 69 -8.22 -7.22 -22.77
C SER A 69 -8.75 -8.64 -22.62
N THR A 70 -8.60 -9.45 -23.67
CA THR A 70 -8.86 -10.90 -23.70
C THR A 70 -7.56 -11.72 -23.58
N ASP A 71 -6.44 -11.10 -23.20
CA ASP A 71 -5.15 -11.77 -23.04
C ASP A 71 -5.20 -12.83 -21.95
N GLY A 72 -4.61 -14.00 -22.22
CA GLY A 72 -4.62 -15.16 -21.33
C GLY A 72 -5.91 -16.00 -21.35
N PHE A 73 -7.04 -15.43 -21.75
CA PHE A 73 -8.28 -16.18 -21.94
C PHE A 73 -8.16 -17.15 -23.12
N ALA A 74 -8.80 -18.32 -22.99
CA ALA A 74 -8.89 -19.32 -24.05
C ALA A 74 -9.76 -18.83 -25.22
N ASP A 75 -9.55 -19.40 -26.42
CA ASP A 75 -10.34 -19.09 -27.62
C ASP A 75 -11.82 -19.44 -27.47
N GLU A 76 -12.13 -20.47 -26.69
CA GLU A 76 -13.46 -20.82 -26.25
C GLU A 76 -13.41 -21.33 -24.82
N GLY A 77 -14.36 -20.90 -23.97
CA GLY A 77 -14.39 -21.30 -22.57
C GLY A 77 -15.53 -20.64 -21.81
N ILE A 78 -15.35 -20.56 -20.49
CA ILE A 78 -16.28 -19.88 -19.60
C ILE A 78 -15.76 -18.51 -19.20
N ALA A 79 -16.67 -17.57 -18.98
CA ALA A 79 -16.40 -16.27 -18.39
C ALA A 79 -17.38 -16.00 -17.25
N TYR A 80 -16.83 -15.70 -16.08
CA TYR A 80 -17.53 -15.16 -14.92
C TYR A 80 -17.64 -13.64 -15.07
N VAL A 81 -18.79 -13.14 -15.50
CA VAL A 81 -19.09 -11.70 -15.57
C VAL A 81 -19.89 -11.32 -14.32
N GLY A 82 -19.27 -10.62 -13.37
CA GLY A 82 -19.91 -10.34 -12.09
C GLY A 82 -20.28 -11.66 -11.36
N ASN A 83 -21.57 -11.97 -11.26
CA ASN A 83 -22.11 -13.21 -10.69
C ASN A 83 -22.68 -14.19 -11.75
N GLU A 84 -22.66 -13.82 -13.03
CA GLU A 84 -23.12 -14.68 -14.13
C GLU A 84 -21.94 -15.49 -14.70
N ILE A 85 -22.21 -16.74 -15.07
CA ILE A 85 -21.29 -17.58 -15.83
C ILE A 85 -21.85 -17.71 -17.24
N MET A 86 -21.02 -17.37 -18.24
CA MET A 86 -21.34 -17.46 -19.65
C MET A 86 -20.36 -18.40 -20.35
N ARG A 87 -20.83 -19.13 -21.36
CA ARG A 87 -19.93 -19.75 -22.35
C ARG A 87 -19.64 -18.73 -23.43
N VAL A 88 -18.38 -18.51 -23.73
CA VAL A 88 -17.92 -17.46 -24.65
C VAL A 88 -16.87 -17.98 -25.61
N SER A 89 -16.73 -17.31 -26.75
CA SER A 89 -15.60 -17.45 -27.65
C SER A 89 -14.91 -16.11 -27.84
N LYS A 90 -13.57 -16.11 -27.80
CA LYS A 90 -12.75 -14.94 -28.05
C LYS A 90 -12.84 -14.54 -29.51
N LYS A 91 -13.27 -13.31 -29.78
CA LYS A 91 -13.40 -12.77 -31.13
C LYS A 91 -12.15 -11.99 -31.55
N ASP A 92 -11.63 -11.17 -30.64
CA ASP A 92 -10.41 -10.38 -30.84
C ASP A 92 -9.76 -10.04 -29.48
N SER A 93 -8.83 -9.07 -29.46
CA SER A 93 -8.08 -8.68 -28.26
C SER A 93 -8.91 -7.99 -27.18
N VAL A 94 -10.15 -7.58 -27.47
CA VAL A 94 -11.03 -6.85 -26.54
C VAL A 94 -12.47 -7.37 -26.53
N LYS A 95 -12.80 -8.39 -27.32
CA LYS A 95 -14.20 -8.82 -27.51
C LYS A 95 -14.40 -10.32 -27.34
N PHE A 96 -15.51 -10.67 -26.69
CA PHE A 96 -16.05 -12.01 -26.62
C PHE A 96 -17.40 -12.10 -27.33
N THR A 97 -17.61 -13.20 -28.06
CA THR A 97 -18.92 -13.65 -28.52
C THR A 97 -19.58 -14.50 -27.44
N ILE A 98 -20.85 -14.23 -27.15
CA ILE A 98 -21.66 -14.96 -26.19
C ILE A 98 -22.24 -16.19 -26.89
N LEU A 99 -21.86 -17.38 -26.42
CA LEU A 99 -22.41 -18.64 -26.91
C LEU A 99 -23.60 -19.08 -26.07
N GLU A 100 -23.52 -18.92 -24.75
CA GLU A 100 -24.57 -19.28 -23.81
C GLU A 100 -24.49 -18.45 -22.53
N ARG A 101 -25.63 -18.11 -21.93
CA ARG A 101 -25.75 -17.25 -20.74
C ARG A 101 -26.39 -17.99 -19.58
N GLY A 102 -26.09 -17.58 -18.35
CA GLY A 102 -26.66 -18.16 -17.14
C GLY A 102 -26.36 -19.66 -16.97
N ILE A 103 -25.19 -20.11 -17.42
CA ILE A 103 -24.82 -21.53 -17.33
C ILE A 103 -24.38 -21.91 -15.91
N GLN A 104 -24.30 -23.20 -15.64
CA GLN A 104 -23.80 -23.77 -14.38
C GLN A 104 -24.49 -23.20 -13.12
N GLY A 105 -25.81 -22.96 -13.22
CA GLY A 105 -26.66 -22.49 -12.12
C GLY A 105 -26.55 -21.00 -11.81
N SER A 106 -25.82 -20.23 -12.62
CA SER A 106 -25.78 -18.77 -12.49
C SER A 106 -27.04 -18.11 -13.08
N PHE A 107 -27.34 -16.89 -12.67
CA PHE A 107 -28.52 -16.17 -13.14
C PHE A 107 -28.15 -15.22 -14.29
N LYS A 108 -28.94 -15.27 -15.37
CA LYS A 108 -28.85 -14.30 -16.48
C LYS A 108 -29.33 -12.92 -16.02
N GLY A 109 -28.49 -11.90 -16.13
CA GLY A 109 -28.84 -10.53 -15.72
C GLY A 109 -28.22 -9.43 -16.59
N PRO A 110 -28.71 -8.18 -16.55
CA PRO A 110 -28.03 -7.09 -17.21
C PRO A 110 -26.69 -6.80 -16.51
N HIS A 111 -25.64 -6.50 -17.29
CA HIS A 111 -24.33 -6.07 -16.78
C HIS A 111 -24.03 -4.65 -17.22
N THR A 112 -23.43 -3.87 -16.34
CA THR A 112 -23.12 -2.46 -16.58
C THR A 112 -21.69 -2.28 -17.12
N SER A 113 -21.47 -1.22 -17.88
CA SER A 113 -20.13 -0.87 -18.42
C SER A 113 -19.19 -0.26 -17.37
N TRP A 114 -19.45 -0.43 -16.08
CA TRP A 114 -18.77 0.28 -14.98
C TRP A 114 -17.56 -0.49 -14.46
N GLY A 115 -16.96 -1.37 -15.27
CA GLY A 115 -15.79 -2.13 -14.88
C GLY A 115 -16.09 -3.36 -14.03
N GLU A 116 -17.23 -4.02 -14.26
CA GLU A 116 -17.50 -5.33 -13.63
C GLU A 116 -16.36 -6.31 -13.91
N VAL A 117 -15.99 -7.10 -12.91
CA VAL A 117 -14.91 -8.08 -13.03
C VAL A 117 -15.34 -9.21 -13.95
N VAL A 118 -14.51 -9.49 -14.94
CA VAL A 118 -14.64 -10.65 -15.83
C VAL A 118 -13.46 -11.57 -15.58
N SER A 119 -13.71 -12.86 -15.34
CA SER A 119 -12.63 -13.83 -15.16
C SER A 119 -12.95 -15.17 -15.81
N ASP A 120 -11.94 -15.94 -16.20
CA ASP A 120 -12.13 -17.33 -16.71
C ASP A 120 -12.26 -18.36 -15.57
N ARG A 121 -11.97 -17.93 -14.34
CA ARG A 121 -12.02 -18.73 -13.13
C ARG A 121 -12.65 -17.96 -11.99
N GLY A 122 -13.43 -18.67 -11.20
CA GLY A 122 -14.06 -18.19 -9.99
C GLY A 122 -14.44 -19.38 -9.12
N TYR A 123 -14.62 -19.13 -7.83
CA TYR A 123 -14.98 -20.15 -6.86
C TYR A 123 -16.19 -19.70 -6.08
N VAL A 124 -17.19 -20.58 -5.93
CA VAL A 124 -18.42 -20.23 -5.24
C VAL A 124 -18.36 -20.77 -3.83
N LEU A 125 -18.27 -19.86 -2.85
CA LEU A 125 -18.44 -20.23 -1.45
C LEU A 125 -19.94 -20.37 -1.17
N SER A 126 -20.32 -21.53 -0.63
CA SER A 126 -21.69 -21.86 -0.28
C SER A 126 -21.82 -22.22 1.19
N VAL A 127 -23.00 -21.98 1.74
CA VAL A 127 -23.36 -22.26 3.13
C VAL A 127 -24.67 -23.04 3.22
N ARG A 128 -24.77 -23.94 4.20
CA ARG A 128 -26.02 -24.56 4.61
C ARG A 128 -26.07 -24.71 6.12
N GLY A 129 -27.25 -24.69 6.73
CA GLY A 129 -27.47 -25.05 8.12
C GLY A 129 -28.00 -26.48 8.23
N LYS A 130 -27.49 -27.24 9.18
CA LYS A 130 -28.02 -28.56 9.59
C LYS A 130 -28.95 -28.37 10.78
N MET A 131 -30.21 -28.75 10.60
CA MET A 131 -31.25 -28.66 11.63
C MET A 131 -31.15 -29.84 12.60
N SER A 132 -31.74 -29.67 13.79
CA SER A 132 -31.82 -30.72 14.82
C SER A 132 -32.54 -32.00 14.36
N ASP A 133 -33.45 -31.90 13.40
CA ASP A 133 -34.15 -33.03 12.76
C ASP A 133 -33.32 -33.72 11.65
N GLY A 134 -32.10 -33.24 11.39
CA GLY A 134 -31.19 -33.75 10.37
C GLY A 134 -31.41 -33.16 8.97
N SER A 135 -32.43 -32.34 8.75
CA SER A 135 -32.66 -31.63 7.49
C SER A 135 -31.63 -30.50 7.28
N TYR A 136 -31.53 -30.03 6.02
CA TYR A 136 -30.62 -28.92 5.65
C TYR A 136 -31.38 -27.71 5.14
N VAL A 137 -30.97 -26.52 5.57
CA VAL A 137 -31.57 -25.23 5.18
C VAL A 137 -30.53 -24.37 4.46
N PRO A 138 -30.85 -23.78 3.30
CA PRO A 138 -32.14 -23.89 2.60
C PRO A 138 -32.35 -25.23 1.90
N SER A 139 -31.28 -25.99 1.65
CA SER A 139 -31.34 -27.32 1.04
C SER A 139 -30.05 -28.09 1.29
N THR A 140 -30.00 -29.34 0.83
CA THR A 140 -28.75 -30.14 0.80
C THR A 140 -27.66 -29.49 -0.06
N GLY A 141 -28.02 -28.73 -1.10
CA GLY A 141 -27.09 -27.97 -1.94
C GLY A 141 -26.64 -26.64 -1.32
N GLY A 142 -27.26 -26.22 -0.21
CA GLY A 142 -26.98 -24.93 0.42
C GLY A 142 -27.35 -23.73 -0.43
N ALA A 143 -26.78 -22.58 -0.08
CA ALA A 143 -26.91 -21.32 -0.80
C ALA A 143 -25.53 -20.74 -1.11
N PRO A 144 -25.29 -20.23 -2.33
CA PRO A 144 -24.09 -19.46 -2.64
C PRO A 144 -24.11 -18.12 -1.89
N VAL A 145 -22.95 -17.72 -1.36
CA VAL A 145 -22.79 -16.49 -0.59
C VAL A 145 -21.92 -15.48 -1.33
N LEU A 146 -20.84 -15.94 -1.95
CA LEU A 146 -19.91 -15.10 -2.70
C LEU A 146 -19.22 -15.87 -3.81
N ILE A 147 -18.85 -15.16 -4.87
CA ILE A 147 -17.81 -15.60 -5.80
C ILE A 147 -16.48 -15.07 -5.28
N TYR A 148 -15.52 -15.97 -5.14
CA TYR A 148 -14.14 -15.67 -4.82
C TYR A 148 -13.28 -15.80 -6.06
N ARG A 149 -12.46 -14.79 -6.33
CA ARG A 149 -11.46 -14.77 -7.40
C ARG A 149 -10.09 -14.68 -6.76
N ILE A 150 -9.17 -15.50 -7.25
CA ILE A 150 -7.81 -15.53 -6.71
C ILE A 150 -7.01 -14.40 -7.34
N ASP A 151 -6.46 -13.58 -6.46
CA ASP A 151 -5.52 -12.53 -6.80
C ASP A 151 -4.23 -12.79 -6.01
N THR A 152 -3.13 -12.87 -6.76
CA THR A 152 -1.78 -13.08 -6.24
C THR A 152 -0.84 -11.94 -6.64
N SER A 153 -1.33 -10.93 -7.34
CA SER A 153 -0.54 -9.80 -7.79
C SER A 153 -0.53 -8.72 -6.71
N TYR A 154 0.57 -7.96 -6.65
CA TYR A 154 0.68 -6.85 -5.72
C TYR A 154 0.10 -5.59 -6.38
N PRO A 155 -0.62 -4.74 -5.63
CA PRO A 155 -1.12 -3.49 -6.18
C PRO A 155 0.05 -2.57 -6.56
N SER A 156 -0.18 -1.70 -7.55
CA SER A 156 0.84 -0.73 -7.96
C SER A 156 1.17 0.25 -6.83
N THR A 157 2.44 0.66 -6.75
CA THR A 157 2.89 1.64 -5.75
C THR A 157 2.18 2.98 -5.99
N PRO A 158 1.55 3.57 -4.96
CA PRO A 158 0.94 4.89 -5.09
C PRO A 158 1.98 5.98 -5.34
N GLY A 159 1.53 7.10 -5.90
CA GLY A 159 2.35 8.29 -6.02
C GLY A 159 2.78 8.87 -4.66
N THR A 160 3.73 9.78 -4.69
CA THR A 160 4.21 10.48 -3.50
C THR A 160 3.07 11.28 -2.84
N PRO A 161 2.84 11.17 -1.51
CA PRO A 161 1.80 11.91 -0.80
C PRO A 161 2.26 13.34 -0.53
N GLU A 162 2.16 14.20 -1.54
CA GLU A 162 2.67 15.55 -1.47
C GLU A 162 1.77 16.47 -0.63
N PRO A 163 2.34 17.25 0.31
CA PRO A 163 1.64 18.32 0.98
C PRO A 163 1.15 19.38 -0.02
N GLN A 164 -0.14 19.70 0.02
CA GLN A 164 -0.77 20.71 -0.81
C GLN A 164 -0.54 22.10 -0.22
N VAL A 165 0.74 22.50 -0.17
CA VAL A 165 1.22 23.74 0.43
C VAL A 165 2.03 24.52 -0.61
N PRO A 166 1.82 25.84 -0.76
CA PRO A 166 2.64 26.63 -1.67
C PRO A 166 4.13 26.55 -1.32
N LYS A 167 4.98 26.46 -2.35
CA LYS A 167 6.44 26.41 -2.17
C LYS A 167 6.92 27.60 -1.33
N GLY A 168 7.73 27.30 -0.30
CA GLY A 168 8.30 28.31 0.59
C GLY A 168 7.35 28.85 1.67
N SER A 169 6.12 28.33 1.75
CA SER A 169 5.17 28.65 2.81
C SER A 169 5.20 27.59 3.91
N LYS A 170 4.87 27.98 5.15
CA LYS A 170 4.60 27.02 6.22
C LYS A 170 3.28 26.30 5.94
N ALA A 171 3.25 25.00 6.18
CA ALA A 171 2.06 24.17 6.14
C ALA A 171 1.11 24.47 7.31
N GLY A 172 1.66 24.98 8.44
CA GLY A 172 0.89 25.14 9.67
C GLY A 172 0.66 23.81 10.38
N GLN A 173 -0.31 23.77 11.29
CA GLN A 173 -0.60 22.58 12.09
C GLN A 173 -1.55 21.59 11.40
N THR A 174 -2.22 22.03 10.33
CA THR A 174 -3.22 21.28 9.57
C THR A 174 -3.02 21.53 8.09
N TYR A 175 -2.90 20.47 7.28
CA TYR A 175 -2.69 20.56 5.84
C TYR A 175 -3.06 19.26 5.14
N THR A 176 -3.30 19.33 3.84
CA THR A 176 -3.78 18.20 3.05
C THR A 176 -2.63 17.54 2.28
N LEU A 177 -2.59 16.21 2.29
CA LEU A 177 -1.77 15.37 1.44
C LEU A 177 -2.60 14.88 0.25
N LYS A 178 -1.98 14.79 -0.92
CA LYS A 178 -2.58 14.19 -2.12
C LYS A 178 -1.53 13.36 -2.86
N TRP A 179 -1.94 12.22 -3.40
CA TRP A 179 -1.07 11.32 -4.18
C TRP A 179 -1.77 10.82 -5.45
N ASP A 180 -0.99 10.34 -6.41
CA ASP A 180 -1.54 9.57 -7.54
C ASP A 180 -1.99 8.19 -7.06
N PRO A 181 -3.17 7.71 -7.48
CA PRO A 181 -3.74 6.48 -6.94
C PRO A 181 -3.01 5.23 -7.41
N SER A 182 -3.05 4.21 -6.57
CA SER A 182 -2.71 2.84 -6.93
C SER A 182 -3.81 2.21 -7.79
N SER A 183 -3.45 1.11 -8.44
CA SER A 183 -4.33 0.27 -9.23
C SER A 183 -3.99 -1.20 -9.02
N ASP A 184 -5.03 -2.03 -9.12
CA ASP A 184 -4.95 -3.49 -9.07
C ASP A 184 -6.07 -4.02 -9.97
N GLY A 185 -5.72 -4.81 -10.99
CA GLY A 185 -6.67 -5.19 -12.04
C GLY A 185 -7.65 -6.27 -11.60
N GLU A 186 -7.24 -7.06 -10.61
CA GLU A 186 -7.88 -8.28 -10.19
C GLU A 186 -8.86 -8.04 -9.05
N SER A 187 -8.40 -7.44 -7.96
CA SER A 187 -9.16 -7.25 -6.73
C SER A 187 -9.42 -5.79 -6.36
N GLU A 188 -8.82 -4.81 -7.05
CA GLU A 188 -8.93 -3.36 -6.78
C GLU A 188 -8.28 -2.94 -5.44
N ILE A 189 -8.23 -1.63 -5.19
CA ILE A 189 -7.59 -1.08 -3.98
C ILE A 189 -8.59 -1.06 -2.81
N MET A 190 -8.29 -1.81 -1.75
CA MET A 190 -9.06 -1.83 -0.52
C MET A 190 -8.79 -0.58 0.34
N SER A 191 -7.52 -0.24 0.54
CA SER A 191 -7.14 0.85 1.46
C SER A 191 -5.76 1.41 1.18
N TYR A 192 -5.49 2.61 1.70
CA TYR A 192 -4.16 3.19 1.81
C TYR A 192 -3.74 3.27 3.27
N GLU A 193 -2.47 2.99 3.55
CA GLU A 193 -1.84 3.26 4.85
C GLU A 193 -0.87 4.42 4.72
N ILE A 194 -1.01 5.41 5.60
CA ILE A 194 -0.18 6.62 5.62
C ILE A 194 0.76 6.55 6.82
N GLN A 195 2.05 6.76 6.57
CA GLN A 195 3.05 6.90 7.60
C GLN A 195 3.69 8.28 7.58
N GLU A 196 4.07 8.72 8.77
CA GLU A 196 4.71 9.99 9.04
C GLU A 196 6.04 9.78 9.75
N ARG A 197 6.97 10.68 9.47
CA ARG A 197 8.24 10.81 10.16
C ARG A 197 8.53 12.28 10.45
N THR A 198 8.80 12.58 11.71
CA THR A 198 9.13 13.94 12.16
C THR A 198 10.62 14.23 11.97
N GLY A 199 10.91 15.25 11.18
CA GLY A 199 12.25 15.79 11.03
C GLY A 199 13.26 14.76 10.56
N THR A 200 14.34 14.61 11.33
CA THR A 200 15.42 13.66 11.09
C THR A 200 15.30 12.35 11.89
N ASN A 201 14.20 12.14 12.63
CA ASN A 201 13.98 10.90 13.38
C ASN A 201 13.96 9.70 12.41
N PRO A 202 14.73 8.62 12.63
CA PRO A 202 14.73 7.47 11.74
C PRO A 202 13.43 6.64 11.78
N VAL A 203 12.57 6.84 12.79
CA VAL A 203 11.38 6.02 13.02
C VAL A 203 10.17 6.58 12.28
N TRP A 204 9.49 5.71 11.53
CA TRP A 204 8.18 5.99 10.94
C TRP A 204 7.07 5.59 11.90
N THR A 205 6.00 6.39 11.91
CA THR A 205 4.79 6.16 12.71
C THR A 205 3.59 6.09 11.78
N THR A 206 2.70 5.12 11.98
CA THR A 206 1.44 5.05 11.23
C THR A 206 0.51 6.15 11.70
N VAL A 207 0.06 6.98 10.75
CA VAL A 207 -0.94 8.02 10.98
C VAL A 207 -2.32 7.37 10.98
N THR A 208 -2.67 6.73 9.87
CA THR A 208 -3.98 6.09 9.70
C THR A 208 -4.00 5.16 8.49
N GLY A 209 -5.05 4.34 8.41
CA GLY A 209 -5.48 3.66 7.19
C GLY A 209 -6.79 4.27 6.69
N ILE A 210 -6.89 4.58 5.40
CA ILE A 210 -8.12 5.09 4.78
C ILE A 210 -8.61 4.13 3.69
N PRO A 211 -9.93 4.00 3.46
CA PRO A 211 -10.44 3.16 2.38
C PRO A 211 -9.95 3.67 1.03
N GLY A 212 -9.76 2.79 0.05
CA GLY A 212 -9.31 3.13 -1.30
C GLY A 212 -10.32 3.96 -2.10
N TYR A 213 -11.60 3.87 -1.70
CA TYR A 213 -12.72 4.61 -2.28
C TYR A 213 -13.53 5.31 -1.19
N LYS A 214 -14.06 6.48 -1.54
CA LYS A 214 -15.02 7.23 -0.73
C LYS A 214 -16.41 6.59 -0.86
N SER A 215 -17.32 6.96 0.04
CA SER A 215 -18.74 6.72 -0.18
C SER A 215 -19.15 7.29 -1.55
N GLY A 216 -19.80 6.47 -2.38
CA GLY A 216 -20.12 6.80 -3.77
C GLY A 216 -19.08 6.39 -4.82
N GLY A 217 -17.99 5.70 -4.45
CA GLY A 217 -17.08 5.04 -5.39
C GLY A 217 -15.98 5.91 -5.98
N ALA A 218 -15.89 7.19 -5.61
CA ALA A 218 -14.76 8.04 -6.00
C ALA A 218 -13.48 7.58 -5.31
N ILE A 219 -12.35 7.62 -6.03
CA ILE A 219 -11.04 7.27 -5.46
C ILE A 219 -10.70 8.17 -4.26
N ASN A 220 -10.14 7.56 -3.22
CA ASN A 220 -9.76 8.23 -1.99
C ASN A 220 -8.24 8.33 -1.84
N ASN A 221 -7.64 9.27 -2.57
CA ASN A 221 -6.20 9.53 -2.64
C ASN A 221 -5.80 10.87 -1.99
N ILE A 222 -6.49 11.23 -0.91
CA ILE A 222 -6.35 12.52 -0.23
C ILE A 222 -6.59 12.35 1.27
N TYR A 223 -5.79 13.02 2.10
CA TYR A 223 -5.95 12.99 3.55
C TYR A 223 -5.52 14.31 4.19
N THR A 224 -6.23 14.79 5.20
CA THR A 224 -5.90 16.03 5.90
C THR A 224 -5.25 15.73 7.25
N ILE A 225 -3.95 16.01 7.33
CA ILE A 225 -3.14 15.90 8.54
C ILE A 225 -3.55 16.98 9.52
N GLY A 226 -3.62 16.63 10.81
CA GLY A 226 -3.90 17.57 11.89
C GLY A 226 -5.35 18.08 11.95
N ASP A 227 -6.26 17.50 11.18
CA ASP A 227 -7.69 17.83 11.25
C ASP A 227 -8.37 17.04 12.38
N VAL A 228 -8.82 17.75 13.40
CA VAL A 228 -9.52 17.18 14.57
C VAL A 228 -10.88 16.56 14.24
N GLY A 229 -11.42 16.79 13.04
CA GLY A 229 -12.58 16.08 12.53
C GLY A 229 -12.32 14.60 12.22
N ASN A 230 -11.06 14.22 12.00
CA ASN A 230 -10.67 12.84 11.77
C ASN A 230 -10.38 12.11 13.10
N PRO A 231 -11.03 10.98 13.40
CA PRO A 231 -10.78 10.24 14.63
C PRO A 231 -9.30 9.84 14.80
N GLY A 232 -8.71 10.17 15.94
CA GLY A 232 -7.32 9.85 16.25
C GLY A 232 -6.29 10.84 15.67
N GLU A 233 -6.72 11.84 14.91
CA GLU A 233 -5.84 12.85 14.31
C GLU A 233 -5.64 14.05 15.27
N SER A 234 -4.49 14.73 15.18
CA SER A 234 -4.15 15.83 16.10
C SER A 234 -3.30 16.89 15.41
N PRO A 235 -3.57 18.19 15.61
CA PRO A 235 -2.80 19.27 15.00
C PRO A 235 -1.31 19.09 15.27
N ARG A 236 -0.49 19.18 14.22
CA ARG A 236 0.95 18.95 14.37
C ARG A 236 1.60 20.08 15.17
N PRO A 237 2.50 19.77 16.12
CA PRO A 237 3.29 20.78 16.82
C PRO A 237 4.04 21.70 15.86
N LEU A 238 4.06 23.00 16.19
CA LEU A 238 4.83 24.03 15.49
C LEU A 238 6.34 23.80 15.63
N GLY A 239 7.13 24.41 14.74
CA GLY A 239 8.59 24.31 14.73
C GLY A 239 9.16 22.96 14.28
N GLN A 240 8.33 22.12 13.65
CA GLN A 240 8.70 20.79 13.18
C GLN A 240 8.54 20.63 11.66
N TYR A 241 9.36 19.76 11.08
CA TYR A 241 9.17 19.22 9.74
C TYR A 241 8.53 17.84 9.81
N TYR A 242 7.65 17.53 8.86
CA TYR A 242 7.08 16.20 8.69
C TYR A 242 7.27 15.73 7.26
N THR A 243 7.56 14.44 7.10
CA THR A 243 7.64 13.75 5.81
C THR A 243 6.74 12.54 5.83
N TYR A 244 6.18 12.21 4.67
CA TYR A 244 5.14 11.19 4.53
C TYR A 244 5.52 10.15 3.50
N ARG A 245 4.95 8.96 3.67
CA ARG A 245 4.91 7.91 2.66
C ARG A 245 3.59 7.18 2.75
N VAL A 246 3.13 6.63 1.64
CA VAL A 246 1.86 5.91 1.55
C VAL A 246 2.08 4.57 0.84
N ARG A 247 1.32 3.55 1.22
CA ARG A 247 1.23 2.28 0.48
C ARG A 247 -0.24 1.88 0.35
N SER A 248 -0.55 1.06 -0.63
CA SER A 248 -1.90 0.52 -0.83
C SER A 248 -1.99 -0.94 -0.40
N TRP A 249 -3.21 -1.37 -0.09
CA TRP A 249 -3.61 -2.76 0.11
C TRP A 249 -4.73 -3.08 -0.87
N ASN A 250 -4.63 -4.19 -1.59
CA ASN A 250 -5.71 -4.67 -2.43
C ASN A 250 -6.70 -5.55 -1.62
N PHE A 251 -7.81 -5.97 -2.23
CA PHE A 251 -8.81 -6.81 -1.54
C PHE A 251 -8.34 -8.25 -1.30
N ALA A 252 -7.24 -8.68 -1.92
CA ALA A 252 -6.55 -9.93 -1.59
C ALA A 252 -5.69 -9.84 -0.31
N GLY A 253 -5.53 -8.64 0.26
CA GLY A 253 -4.72 -8.41 1.45
C GLY A 253 -3.22 -8.30 1.16
N LEU A 254 -2.84 -8.05 -0.09
CA LEU A 254 -1.46 -7.82 -0.51
C LEU A 254 -1.18 -6.31 -0.50
N ALA A 255 -0.01 -5.93 0.04
CA ALA A 255 0.40 -4.54 0.18
C ALA A 255 1.42 -4.14 -0.87
N SER A 256 1.27 -2.95 -1.48
CA SER A 256 2.29 -2.39 -2.35
C SER A 256 3.58 -2.09 -1.57
N PRO A 257 4.71 -1.89 -2.27
CA PRO A 257 5.82 -1.12 -1.72
C PRO A 257 5.36 0.25 -1.21
N TRP A 258 6.14 0.87 -0.33
CA TRP A 258 5.94 2.26 0.04
C TRP A 258 6.24 3.19 -1.14
N SER A 259 5.46 4.27 -1.25
CA SER A 259 5.76 5.39 -2.14
C SER A 259 7.13 5.98 -1.84
N GLU A 260 7.62 6.80 -2.77
CA GLU A 260 8.66 7.78 -2.45
C GLU A 260 8.23 8.69 -1.30
N ILE A 261 9.22 9.24 -0.61
CA ILE A 261 9.01 10.13 0.54
C ILE A 261 8.62 11.52 0.03
N SER A 262 7.58 12.10 0.63
CA SER A 262 7.09 13.44 0.31
C SER A 262 8.13 14.54 0.48
N THR A 263 7.87 15.68 -0.14
CA THR A 263 8.53 16.91 0.29
C THR A 263 8.20 17.23 1.76
N PRO A 264 9.12 17.88 2.50
CA PRO A 264 8.91 18.17 3.92
C PRO A 264 7.86 19.26 4.13
N ALA A 265 6.85 18.97 4.96
CA ALA A 265 5.91 19.97 5.44
C ALA A 265 6.45 20.65 6.70
N SER A 266 6.76 21.95 6.61
CA SER A 266 7.16 22.75 7.78
C SER A 266 5.95 23.33 8.48
N THR A 267 5.80 23.08 9.77
CA THR A 267 4.69 23.64 10.57
C THR A 267 4.87 25.13 10.91
N GLU A 268 6.12 25.62 10.89
CA GLU A 268 6.48 27.02 11.13
C GLU A 268 7.66 27.45 10.23
N ILE A 269 7.93 28.75 10.15
CA ILE A 269 9.15 29.27 9.53
C ILE A 269 10.25 29.25 10.59
N GLY A 270 11.23 28.37 10.46
CA GLY A 270 12.35 28.33 11.39
C GLY A 270 13.29 29.53 11.22
N GLN A 271 13.83 30.03 12.34
CA GLN A 271 14.72 31.19 12.35
C GLN A 271 16.18 30.83 12.08
N GLU A 272 16.65 29.70 12.59
CA GLU A 272 18.04 29.27 12.41
C GLU A 272 18.23 28.54 11.07
N LEU A 273 19.30 28.84 10.31
CA LEU A 273 19.51 28.17 9.02
C LEU A 273 19.62 26.64 9.13
N ILE A 274 20.30 26.15 10.16
CA ILE A 274 20.54 24.72 10.39
C ILE A 274 20.28 24.36 11.85
N THR A 275 19.55 23.26 12.06
CA THR A 275 19.22 22.73 13.39
C THR A 275 19.32 21.20 13.43
N LYS A 276 19.19 20.63 14.64
CA LYS A 276 19.08 19.18 14.90
C LYS A 276 20.14 18.32 14.22
N VAL A 277 21.40 18.77 14.25
CA VAL A 277 22.51 17.96 13.75
C VAL A 277 22.69 16.74 14.65
N SER A 278 22.55 15.55 14.06
CA SER A 278 22.67 14.27 14.76
C SER A 278 23.41 13.24 13.92
N SER A 279 23.65 12.07 14.52
CA SER A 279 24.24 10.91 13.87
C SER A 279 23.67 9.63 14.45
N PHE A 280 23.34 8.66 13.58
CA PHE A 280 22.88 7.33 14.01
C PHE A 280 23.35 6.21 13.05
N PRO A 281 23.57 4.98 13.54
CA PRO A 281 23.78 4.68 14.95
C PRO A 281 25.01 5.44 15.49
N ASN A 282 24.98 5.77 16.77
CA ASN A 282 26.12 6.43 17.43
C ASN A 282 26.24 5.87 18.86
N PRO A 283 27.25 5.01 19.15
CA PRO A 283 28.33 4.62 18.24
C PRO A 283 27.86 3.76 17.05
N VAL A 284 28.60 3.81 15.94
CA VAL A 284 28.44 2.92 14.77
C VAL A 284 29.39 1.74 14.87
N ASP A 285 28.91 0.53 14.57
CA ASP A 285 29.71 -0.71 14.52
C ASP A 285 30.01 -1.09 13.08
N LEU A 286 31.22 -0.80 12.59
CA LEU A 286 31.59 -0.97 11.19
C LEU A 286 31.80 -2.44 10.78
N ARG A 287 31.75 -3.39 11.73
CA ARG A 287 31.72 -4.83 11.40
C ARG A 287 30.40 -5.27 10.81
N LYS A 288 29.32 -4.54 11.12
CA LYS A 288 27.98 -4.90 10.67
C LYS A 288 27.80 -4.61 9.18
N GLY A 289 26.99 -5.42 8.50
CA GLY A 289 26.61 -5.17 7.12
C GLY A 289 25.46 -4.15 7.01
N GLY A 290 25.14 -3.76 5.78
CA GLY A 290 23.92 -3.00 5.48
C GLY A 290 23.91 -1.60 6.10
N ALA A 291 22.77 -1.21 6.69
CA ALA A 291 22.56 0.10 7.29
C ALA A 291 23.16 0.23 8.70
N GLU A 292 23.29 -0.88 9.45
CA GLU A 292 23.84 -0.87 10.82
C GLU A 292 25.36 -0.64 10.83
N GLY A 293 26.04 -0.97 9.73
CA GLY A 293 27.49 -0.78 9.54
C GLY A 293 27.91 0.60 9.05
N ARG A 294 27.00 1.57 9.01
CA ARG A 294 27.26 2.91 8.47
C ARG A 294 26.63 3.96 9.36
N ALA A 295 27.27 5.10 9.51
CA ALA A 295 26.71 6.22 10.25
C ALA A 295 25.95 7.14 9.28
N VAL A 296 24.75 7.57 9.66
CA VAL A 296 23.97 8.58 8.94
C VAL A 296 24.03 9.88 9.73
N ILE A 297 24.62 10.90 9.14
CA ILE A 297 24.66 12.28 9.67
C ILE A 297 23.39 12.99 9.20
N THR A 298 22.64 13.56 10.13
CA THR A 298 21.37 14.22 9.82
C THR A 298 21.33 15.64 10.32
N TYR A 299 20.55 16.48 9.64
CA TYR A 299 20.32 17.88 10.00
C TYR A 299 19.06 18.42 9.30
N GLU A 300 18.49 19.49 9.83
CA GLU A 300 17.35 20.20 9.23
C GLU A 300 17.79 21.59 8.75
N LEU A 301 17.42 21.94 7.51
CA LEU A 301 17.67 23.25 6.92
C LEU A 301 16.37 24.05 6.76
N ASN A 302 16.36 25.32 7.18
CA ASN A 302 15.21 26.22 7.01
C ASN A 302 15.22 27.02 5.69
N ASP A 303 16.25 26.81 4.87
CA ASP A 303 16.37 27.32 3.49
C ASP A 303 17.28 26.37 2.71
N ASP A 304 17.17 26.37 1.39
CA ASP A 304 18.17 25.70 0.57
C ASP A 304 19.54 26.35 0.86
N ALA A 305 20.55 25.54 1.13
CA ALA A 305 21.87 26.00 1.55
C ALA A 305 23.00 25.20 0.90
N GLU A 306 24.13 25.84 0.67
CA GLU A 306 25.38 25.14 0.43
C GLU A 306 25.84 24.50 1.76
N VAL A 307 26.16 23.20 1.73
CA VAL A 307 26.55 22.46 2.93
C VAL A 307 27.90 21.77 2.72
N THR A 308 28.81 21.98 3.67
CA THR A 308 30.07 21.23 3.78
C THR A 308 30.08 20.46 5.09
N ILE A 309 30.28 19.15 5.02
CA ILE A 309 30.51 18.28 6.18
C ILE A 309 31.95 17.81 6.13
N THR A 310 32.77 18.26 7.08
CA THR A 310 34.15 17.80 7.21
C THR A 310 34.25 16.89 8.43
N LEU A 311 34.64 15.63 8.24
CA LEU A 311 34.93 14.69 9.30
C LEU A 311 36.39 14.82 9.74
N TYR A 312 36.60 14.89 11.05
CA TYR A 312 37.91 14.93 11.68
C TYR A 312 38.07 13.75 12.64
N ASP A 313 39.29 13.26 12.80
CA ASP A 313 39.66 12.46 13.97
C ASP A 313 39.90 13.36 15.21
N LEU A 314 40.21 12.76 16.36
CA LEU A 314 40.49 13.52 17.59
C LEU A 314 41.81 14.30 17.55
N LEU A 315 42.70 14.01 16.60
CA LEU A 315 43.94 14.76 16.40
C LEU A 315 43.73 15.96 15.45
N GLY A 316 42.54 16.09 14.84
CA GLY A 316 42.18 17.17 13.94
C GLY A 316 42.52 16.91 12.48
N TYR A 317 42.92 15.69 12.11
CA TYR A 317 43.14 15.34 10.71
C TYR A 317 41.82 15.13 9.99
N VAL A 318 41.75 15.62 8.75
CA VAL A 318 40.58 15.42 7.88
C VAL A 318 40.50 13.95 7.49
N VAL A 319 39.36 13.34 7.77
CA VAL A 319 39.04 11.96 7.42
C VAL A 319 38.30 11.90 6.10
N LYS A 320 37.28 12.76 5.92
CA LYS A 320 36.44 12.80 4.72
C LYS A 320 35.70 14.12 4.64
N GLU A 321 35.53 14.65 3.43
CA GLU A 321 34.71 15.83 3.18
C GLU A 321 33.52 15.50 2.25
N PHE A 322 32.35 16.04 2.59
CA PHE A 322 31.16 16.02 1.75
C PHE A 322 30.75 17.46 1.40
N LYS A 323 30.42 17.72 0.14
CA LYS A 323 29.97 19.04 -0.35
C LYS A 323 28.65 18.90 -1.09
N PHE A 324 27.70 19.75 -0.75
CA PHE A 324 26.37 19.78 -1.34
C PHE A 324 26.04 21.20 -1.77
N SER A 325 25.65 21.34 -3.03
CA SER A 325 25.16 22.60 -3.59
C SER A 325 23.79 22.95 -3.03
N ARG A 326 23.46 24.24 -3.05
CA ARG A 326 22.15 24.74 -2.67
C ARG A 326 21.02 24.01 -3.43
N GLY A 327 20.07 23.44 -2.68
CA GLY A 327 18.91 22.74 -3.23
C GLY A 327 19.18 21.29 -3.69
N SER A 328 20.43 20.81 -3.65
CA SER A 328 20.74 19.42 -3.97
C SER A 328 20.44 18.48 -2.80
N SER A 329 20.52 17.17 -3.01
CA SER A 329 20.47 16.22 -1.89
C SER A 329 21.61 16.52 -0.90
N GLY A 330 21.28 16.84 0.35
CA GLY A 330 22.22 17.35 1.35
C GLY A 330 22.23 18.88 1.50
N GLY A 331 21.71 19.64 0.54
CA GLY A 331 21.61 21.10 0.56
C GLY A 331 20.19 21.64 0.39
N LYS A 332 19.17 20.78 0.44
CA LYS A 332 17.76 21.15 0.27
C LYS A 332 17.09 21.51 1.60
N MET A 333 16.13 22.41 1.56
CA MET A 333 15.28 22.75 2.71
C MET A 333 14.61 21.50 3.30
N GLY A 334 14.49 21.47 4.63
CA GLY A 334 13.96 20.37 5.43
C GLY A 334 15.05 19.39 5.92
N PRO A 335 14.67 18.16 6.29
CA PRO A 335 15.59 17.15 6.79
C PRO A 335 16.50 16.59 5.68
N ASN A 336 17.79 16.44 6.01
CA ASN A 336 18.84 15.90 5.16
C ASN A 336 19.54 14.72 5.85
N PHE A 337 19.97 13.73 5.05
CA PHE A 337 20.55 12.48 5.53
C PHE A 337 21.78 12.13 4.70
N ILE A 338 22.96 12.15 5.31
CA ILE A 338 24.25 11.88 4.64
C ILE A 338 24.87 10.62 5.22
N THR A 339 25.11 9.63 4.38
CA THR A 339 25.68 8.35 4.81
C THR A 339 27.21 8.39 4.78
N TRP A 340 27.82 7.99 5.89
CA TRP A 340 29.25 7.71 6.00
C TRP A 340 29.48 6.24 6.30
N ASP A 341 30.24 5.61 5.41
CA ASP A 341 30.58 4.18 5.42
C ASP A 341 31.80 3.83 6.28
N GLY A 342 32.26 4.76 7.13
CA GLY A 342 33.43 4.54 7.96
C GLY A 342 34.74 4.53 7.19
N LYS A 343 34.78 5.01 5.95
CA LYS A 343 36.00 5.12 5.14
C LYS A 343 36.51 6.56 5.10
N ASN A 344 37.83 6.73 5.01
CA ASN A 344 38.48 8.01 4.75
C ASN A 344 38.48 8.35 3.23
N GLU A 345 39.07 9.48 2.85
CA GLU A 345 39.16 9.89 1.44
C GLU A 345 39.94 8.92 0.54
N LEU A 346 40.89 8.17 1.11
CA LEU A 346 41.66 7.16 0.40
C LEU A 346 40.90 5.82 0.28
N GLY A 347 39.68 5.73 0.80
CA GLY A 347 38.86 4.51 0.79
C GLY A 347 39.22 3.49 1.88
N ASN A 348 40.13 3.84 2.79
CA ASN A 348 40.51 2.97 3.91
C ASN A 348 39.51 3.09 5.06
N VAL A 349 39.16 1.96 5.66
CA VAL A 349 38.31 1.93 6.87
C VAL A 349 39.05 2.61 8.02
N VAL A 350 38.35 3.48 8.74
CA VAL A 350 38.92 4.22 9.86
C VAL A 350 39.06 3.36 11.12
N SER A 351 39.98 3.75 12.00
CA SER A 351 40.18 3.07 13.30
C SER A 351 38.97 3.22 14.23
N LYS A 352 38.88 2.37 15.25
CA LYS A 352 37.94 2.59 16.36
C LYS A 352 38.32 3.87 17.09
N GLY A 353 37.34 4.66 17.51
CA GLY A 353 37.60 5.92 18.21
C GLY A 353 36.51 6.97 18.03
N GLY A 354 36.81 8.17 18.53
CA GLY A 354 35.95 9.34 18.36
C GLY A 354 36.28 10.09 17.07
N TYR A 355 35.24 10.63 16.45
CA TYR A 355 35.31 11.48 15.27
C TYR A 355 34.44 12.71 15.46
N ILE A 356 34.78 13.82 14.81
CA ILE A 356 34.04 15.07 14.85
C ILE A 356 33.56 15.41 13.45
N ALA A 357 32.25 15.46 13.25
CA ALA A 357 31.64 16.01 12.06
C ALA A 357 31.41 17.51 12.25
N ARG A 358 32.08 18.34 11.46
CA ARG A 358 31.81 19.79 11.37
C ARG A 358 30.88 20.04 10.19
N VAL A 359 29.63 20.40 10.48
CA VAL A 359 28.60 20.71 9.49
C VAL A 359 28.48 22.21 9.35
N LYS A 360 28.87 22.75 8.19
CA LYS A 360 28.73 24.17 7.85
C LYS A 360 27.64 24.32 6.80
N ALA A 361 26.65 25.17 7.07
CA ALA A 361 25.61 25.54 6.12
C ALA A 361 25.70 27.04 5.81
N SER A 362 25.50 27.42 4.55
CA SER A 362 25.53 28.81 4.07
C SER A 362 24.41 29.07 3.06
N SER A 363 23.69 30.17 3.23
CA SER A 363 22.63 30.65 2.34
C SER A 363 22.65 32.19 2.29
N PRO A 364 21.89 32.84 1.40
CA PRO A 364 21.73 34.29 1.44
C PRO A 364 21.19 34.84 2.77
N LYS A 365 20.54 34.00 3.58
CA LYS A 365 20.03 34.38 4.91
C LYS A 365 21.08 34.31 6.02
N GLY A 366 22.28 33.79 5.74
CA GLY A 366 23.38 33.70 6.70
C GLY A 366 24.13 32.37 6.63
N SER A 367 25.04 32.16 7.58
CA SER A 367 25.78 30.90 7.70
C SER A 367 25.85 30.45 9.15
N LYS A 368 25.94 29.13 9.37
CA LYS A 368 26.05 28.53 10.71
C LYS A 368 26.88 27.26 10.65
N VAL A 369 27.63 27.01 11.72
CA VAL A 369 28.47 25.81 11.89
C VAL A 369 28.01 25.08 13.15
N ILE A 370 27.82 23.77 13.05
CA ILE A 370 27.51 22.90 14.18
C ILE A 370 28.47 21.71 14.14
N THR A 371 28.93 21.27 15.31
CA THR A 371 29.78 20.08 15.45
C THR A 371 29.00 18.92 16.07
N ARG A 372 29.27 17.70 15.59
CA ARG A 372 28.69 16.46 16.10
C ARG A 372 29.77 15.42 16.34
N LYS A 373 29.81 14.84 17.54
CA LYS A 373 30.71 13.73 17.86
C LYS A 373 30.10 12.42 17.37
N ILE A 374 30.92 11.58 16.74
CA ILE A 374 30.55 10.24 16.23
C ILE A 374 31.53 9.22 16.84
N GLY A 375 31.02 8.21 17.52
CA GLY A 375 31.82 7.08 17.98
C GLY A 375 31.84 5.97 16.93
N VAL A 376 33.02 5.41 16.66
CA VAL A 376 33.21 4.23 15.82
C VAL A 376 33.72 3.08 16.68
N ILE A 377 33.04 1.95 16.60
CA ILE A 377 33.45 0.69 17.21
C ILE A 377 33.64 -0.38 16.15
N HIS A 378 34.48 -1.36 16.49
CA HIS A 378 34.84 -2.54 15.70
C HIS A 378 34.80 -3.77 16.57
#